data_AF-A0A2G5KXX9-F1
#
_entry.id   AF-A0A2G5KXX9-F1
#
_cell.length_a   1.000
_cell.length_b   1.000
_cell.length_c   1.000
_cell.angle_alpha   90.00
_cell.angle_beta   90.00
_cell.angle_gamma   90.00
#
_symmetry.space_group_name_H-M   'P 1'
#
loop_
_entity.id
_entity.type
_entity.pdbx_description
1 polymer ?
#
loop_
_entity_poly.entity_id
_entity_poly.type
_entity_poly.pdbx_seq_one_letter_code
_entity_poly.pdbx_strand_id
1 'polypeptide(L)'
;MKSLFLILACLFLTVAAVFGQSAKKVAKREARAKEYAATKALIESGTFSYVADWATTQKGARINLATNGNSLIVTPGESAASMPYFGAVQVPNMSGEGGINFDDQVKNYKVDYKEKKMKIIVSFDVRSSNGNENFHCVFNISSRDNASLGITSGARNSITYEGKIAEWKEKN
;
A
#
# COMPACT_ATOMS: atom_id res chain seq x y z
N MET A 1 14.98 -44.91 38.76
CA MET A 1 15.00 -45.05 37.29
C MET A 1 13.78 -44.44 36.60
N LYS A 2 12.54 -44.67 37.07
CA LYS A 2 11.32 -44.08 36.48
C LYS A 2 11.26 -42.54 36.54
N SER A 3 11.73 -41.93 37.62
CA SER A 3 11.81 -40.46 37.77
C SER A 3 12.85 -39.80 36.84
N LEU A 4 13.97 -40.48 36.56
CA LEU A 4 15.01 -39.98 35.65
C LEU A 4 14.54 -39.99 34.19
N PHE A 5 13.78 -41.00 33.78
CA PHE A 5 13.15 -41.07 32.46
C PHE A 5 12.11 -39.98 32.22
N LEU A 6 11.32 -39.63 33.24
CA LEU A 6 10.35 -38.53 33.16
C LEU A 6 11.02 -37.15 33.01
N ILE A 7 12.12 -36.93 33.74
CA ILE A 7 12.89 -35.67 33.63
C ILE A 7 13.54 -35.57 32.24
N LEU A 8 14.09 -36.67 31.71
CA LEU A 8 14.70 -36.69 30.38
C LEU A 8 13.66 -36.47 29.27
N ALA A 9 12.46 -37.04 29.40
CA ALA A 9 11.36 -36.84 28.46
C ALA A 9 10.84 -35.39 28.46
N CYS A 10 10.71 -34.76 29.64
CA CYS A 10 10.35 -33.35 29.74
C CYS A 10 11.43 -32.42 29.15
N LEU A 11 12.71 -32.74 29.33
CA LEU A 11 13.80 -31.97 28.74
C LEU A 11 13.85 -32.10 27.20
N PHE A 12 13.45 -33.25 26.65
CA PHE A 12 13.37 -33.44 25.20
C PHE A 12 12.24 -32.65 24.55
N LEU A 13 11.09 -32.53 25.24
CA LEU A 13 9.92 -31.77 24.77
C LEU A 13 10.18 -30.26 24.70
N THR A 14 10.96 -29.70 25.63
CA THR A 14 11.28 -28.25 25.62
C THR A 14 12.27 -27.88 24.51
N VAL A 15 13.25 -28.74 24.21
CA VAL A 15 14.22 -28.51 23.13
C VAL A 15 13.53 -28.52 21.76
N ALA A 16 12.65 -29.48 21.49
CA ALA A 16 11.91 -29.55 20.23
C ALA A 16 11.03 -28.32 19.97
N ALA A 17 10.41 -27.76 21.02
CA ALA A 17 9.60 -26.54 20.93
C ALA A 17 10.44 -25.30 20.56
N VAL A 18 11.65 -25.17 21.13
CA VAL A 18 12.56 -24.04 20.85
C VAL A 18 13.10 -24.09 19.42
N PHE A 19 13.51 -25.27 18.92
CA PHE A 19 13.97 -25.42 17.54
C PHE A 19 12.87 -25.15 16.51
N GLY A 20 11.65 -25.63 16.75
CA GLY A 20 10.50 -25.38 15.86
C GLY A 20 10.08 -23.89 15.79
N GLN A 21 10.22 -23.15 16.89
CA GLN A 21 9.92 -21.72 16.94
C GLN A 21 11.01 -20.89 16.23
N SER A 22 12.27 -21.29 16.34
CA SER A 22 13.40 -20.63 15.67
C SER A 22 13.31 -20.77 14.14
N ALA A 23 13.07 -21.97 13.62
CA ALA A 23 12.94 -22.23 12.18
C ALA A 23 11.79 -21.43 11.53
N LYS A 24 10.62 -21.37 12.18
CA LYS A 24 9.48 -20.57 11.70
C LYS A 24 9.79 -19.07 11.62
N LYS A 25 10.54 -18.54 12.60
CA LYS A 25 10.94 -17.12 12.62
C LYS A 25 11.92 -16.79 11.52
N VAL A 26 12.88 -17.68 11.24
CA VAL A 26 13.85 -17.54 10.13
C VAL A 26 13.12 -17.57 8.80
N ALA A 27 12.28 -18.58 8.54
CA ALA A 27 11.52 -18.69 7.30
C ALA A 27 10.62 -17.46 7.03
N LYS A 28 9.93 -16.94 8.04
CA LYS A 28 9.13 -15.71 7.91
C LYS A 28 9.97 -14.48 7.56
N ARG A 29 11.19 -14.37 8.11
CA ARG A 29 12.11 -13.27 7.82
C ARG A 29 12.63 -13.34 6.37
N GLU A 30 12.99 -14.53 5.91
CA GLU A 30 13.43 -14.76 4.52
C GLU A 30 12.31 -14.47 3.52
N ALA A 31 11.09 -14.96 3.79
CA ALA A 31 9.91 -14.69 2.96
C ALA A 31 9.65 -13.18 2.84
N ARG A 32 9.68 -12.45 3.97
CA ARG A 32 9.48 -11.00 3.98
C ARG A 32 10.60 -10.25 3.24
N ALA A 33 11.85 -10.71 3.36
CA ALA A 33 12.96 -10.12 2.63
C ALA A 33 12.82 -10.33 1.11
N LYS A 34 12.37 -11.51 0.68
CA LYS A 34 12.08 -11.82 -0.72
C LYS A 34 10.92 -10.98 -1.26
N GLU A 35 9.83 -10.86 -0.52
CA GLU A 35 8.70 -9.99 -0.88
C GLU A 35 9.12 -8.53 -1.01
N TYR A 36 9.93 -8.03 -0.07
CA TYR A 36 10.45 -6.67 -0.12
C TYR A 36 11.33 -6.46 -1.36
N ALA A 37 12.24 -7.39 -1.67
CA ALA A 37 13.09 -7.31 -2.85
C ALA A 37 12.26 -7.31 -4.16
N ALA A 38 11.25 -8.18 -4.26
CA ALA A 38 10.35 -8.21 -5.41
C ALA A 38 9.51 -6.93 -5.55
N THR A 39 9.04 -6.38 -4.41
CA THR A 39 8.31 -5.12 -4.36
C THR A 39 9.20 -3.96 -4.79
N LYS A 40 10.45 -3.92 -4.31
CA LYS A 40 11.44 -2.91 -4.68
C LYS A 40 11.74 -2.95 -6.17
N ALA A 41 11.99 -4.13 -6.74
CA ALA A 41 12.20 -4.28 -8.17
C ALA A 41 11.02 -3.77 -9.01
N LEU A 42 9.78 -4.00 -8.57
CA LEU A 42 8.58 -3.46 -9.23
C LEU A 42 8.57 -1.93 -9.20
N ILE A 43 8.85 -1.30 -8.06
CA ILE A 43 8.90 0.18 -7.97
C ILE A 43 10.06 0.76 -8.80
N GLU A 44 11.21 0.10 -8.82
CA GLU A 44 12.37 0.50 -9.62
C GLU A 44 12.16 0.35 -11.13
N SER A 45 11.23 -0.51 -11.57
CA SER A 45 10.81 -0.59 -12.98
C SER A 45 10.11 0.68 -13.48
N GLY A 46 9.74 1.58 -12.56
CA GLY A 46 9.16 2.88 -12.84
C GLY A 46 7.64 2.86 -12.99
N THR A 47 7.07 1.77 -13.52
CA THR A 47 5.62 1.70 -13.78
C THR A 47 4.94 0.61 -12.96
N PHE A 48 3.88 0.97 -12.24
CA PHE A 48 3.05 0.01 -11.55
C PHE A 48 1.58 0.43 -11.52
N SER A 49 0.72 -0.58 -11.48
CA SER A 49 -0.71 -0.42 -11.23
C SER A 49 -1.00 -0.59 -9.75
N TYR A 50 -2.05 0.08 -9.28
CA TYR A 50 -2.60 -0.04 -7.94
C TYR A 50 -4.11 -0.27 -8.05
N VAL A 51 -4.63 -1.18 -7.24
CA VAL A 51 -6.06 -1.46 -7.11
C VAL A 51 -6.40 -1.41 -5.63
N ALA A 52 -7.30 -0.52 -5.25
CA ALA A 52 -7.71 -0.34 -3.86
C ALA A 52 -8.86 -1.28 -3.49
N ASP A 53 -8.73 -2.04 -2.41
CA ASP A 53 -9.78 -2.90 -1.87
C ASP A 53 -10.69 -2.15 -0.88
N TRP A 54 -10.12 -1.17 -0.16
CA TRP A 54 -10.82 -0.42 0.89
C TRP A 54 -10.48 1.07 0.83
N ALA A 55 -11.46 1.91 1.18
CA ALA A 55 -11.27 3.33 1.48
C ALA A 55 -11.56 3.60 2.96
N THR A 56 -10.77 4.48 3.57
CA THR A 56 -10.97 4.97 4.94
C THR A 56 -10.98 6.49 4.92
N THR A 57 -12.12 7.09 5.28
CA THR A 57 -12.28 8.55 5.36
C THR A 57 -11.54 9.12 6.56
N GLN A 58 -11.29 10.44 6.57
CA GLN A 58 -10.70 11.13 7.73
C GLN A 58 -11.46 10.89 9.05
N LYS A 59 -12.77 10.63 9.01
CA LYS A 59 -13.59 10.34 10.20
C LYS A 59 -13.57 8.86 10.62
N GLY A 60 -12.78 8.02 9.95
CA GLY A 60 -12.62 6.60 10.27
C GLY A 60 -13.66 5.67 9.65
N ALA A 61 -14.60 6.18 8.85
CA ALA A 61 -15.52 5.31 8.11
C ALA A 61 -14.74 4.50 7.06
N ARG A 62 -14.91 3.17 7.09
CA ARG A 62 -14.25 2.22 6.18
C ARG A 62 -15.25 1.66 5.19
N ILE A 63 -14.93 1.73 3.90
CA ILE A 63 -15.80 1.39 2.77
C ILE A 63 -15.11 0.35 1.90
N ASN A 64 -15.83 -0.72 1.54
CA ASN A 64 -15.35 -1.73 0.62
C ASN A 64 -15.49 -1.23 -0.83
N LEU A 65 -14.46 -1.41 -1.64
CA LEU A 65 -14.40 -0.90 -3.01
C LEU A 65 -14.56 -1.97 -4.09
N ALA A 66 -14.86 -3.23 -3.73
CA ALA A 66 -14.90 -4.36 -4.67
C ALA A 66 -15.83 -4.15 -5.88
N THR A 67 -16.82 -3.26 -5.79
CA THR A 67 -17.80 -2.99 -6.85
C THR A 67 -17.55 -1.69 -7.61
N ASN A 68 -16.50 -0.93 -7.29
CA ASN A 68 -16.23 0.39 -7.87
C ASN A 68 -14.92 0.39 -8.66
N GLY A 69 -14.81 1.25 -9.67
CA GLY A 69 -13.51 1.56 -10.29
C GLY A 69 -12.61 2.21 -9.23
N ASN A 70 -11.48 1.58 -8.93
CA ASN A 70 -10.61 1.91 -7.79
C ASN A 70 -9.12 1.74 -8.15
N SER A 71 -8.83 2.00 -9.42
CA SER A 71 -7.53 1.74 -10.04
C SER A 71 -6.74 3.03 -10.23
N LEU A 72 -5.42 2.89 -10.12
CA LEU A 72 -4.46 3.97 -10.34
C LEU A 72 -3.21 3.41 -11.02
N ILE A 73 -2.69 4.12 -12.01
CA ILE A 73 -1.45 3.82 -12.72
C ILE A 73 -0.43 4.87 -12.30
N VAL A 74 0.74 4.44 -11.82
CA VAL A 74 1.84 5.34 -11.47
C VAL A 74 2.99 5.10 -12.43
N THR A 75 3.48 6.18 -13.03
CA THR A 75 4.80 6.28 -13.64
C THR A 75 5.57 7.44 -12.99
N PRO A 76 6.88 7.60 -13.26
CA PRO A 76 7.63 8.74 -12.74
C PRO A 76 7.26 10.08 -13.42
N GLY A 77 6.58 10.05 -14.58
CA GLY A 77 6.25 11.23 -15.39
C GLY A 77 4.77 11.61 -15.37
N GLU A 78 3.89 10.63 -15.33
CA GLU A 78 2.43 10.78 -15.36
C GLU A 78 1.74 9.76 -14.45
N SER A 79 0.53 10.08 -14.03
CA SER A 79 -0.27 9.21 -13.19
C SER A 79 -1.73 9.39 -13.56
N ALA A 80 -2.45 8.27 -13.63
CA ALA A 80 -3.86 8.25 -13.97
C ALA A 80 -4.63 7.50 -12.88
N ALA A 81 -5.69 8.08 -12.37
CA ALA A 81 -6.53 7.46 -11.35
C ALA A 81 -8.01 7.72 -11.62
N SER A 82 -8.81 6.70 -11.29
CA SER A 82 -10.25 6.86 -11.11
C SER A 82 -10.64 6.13 -9.84
N MET A 83 -10.93 6.90 -8.79
CA MET A 83 -11.24 6.36 -7.46
C MET A 83 -12.45 7.06 -6.82
N PRO A 84 -13.34 6.31 -6.16
CA PRO A 84 -14.49 6.89 -5.48
C PRO A 84 -14.05 7.61 -4.20
N TYR A 85 -14.69 8.75 -3.91
CA TYR A 85 -14.44 9.53 -2.71
C TYR A 85 -15.68 9.55 -1.81
N PHE A 86 -15.46 9.32 -0.51
CA PHE A 86 -16.55 9.20 0.48
C PHE A 86 -16.43 10.22 1.63
N GLY A 87 -15.57 11.23 1.47
CA GLY A 87 -15.34 12.27 2.48
C GLY A 87 -16.15 13.55 2.25
N ALA A 88 -15.88 14.57 3.05
CA ALA A 88 -16.51 15.87 2.91
C ALA A 88 -15.65 16.80 2.03
N VAL A 89 -16.31 17.47 1.08
CA VAL A 89 -15.73 18.58 0.31
C VAL A 89 -15.87 19.86 1.15
N GLN A 90 -14.77 20.57 1.36
CA GLN A 90 -14.72 21.78 2.18
C GLN A 90 -15.03 23.05 1.36
N VAL A 91 -14.86 22.99 0.04
CA VAL A 91 -15.03 24.13 -0.87
C VAL A 91 -16.35 24.01 -1.66
N PRO A 92 -17.31 24.94 -1.52
CA PRO A 92 -18.66 24.83 -2.08
C PRO A 92 -18.76 24.69 -3.62
N ASN A 93 -17.79 25.23 -4.37
CA ASN A 93 -17.80 25.28 -5.84
C ASN A 93 -16.85 24.27 -6.50
N MET A 94 -16.38 23.26 -5.77
CA MET A 94 -15.53 22.17 -6.30
C MET A 94 -16.35 21.01 -6.88
N SER A 95 -17.62 21.24 -7.19
CA SER A 95 -18.64 20.26 -7.58
C SER A 95 -18.58 19.93 -9.08
N GLY A 96 -17.44 19.40 -9.54
CA GLY A 96 -17.32 18.86 -10.90
C GLY A 96 -17.27 17.33 -10.94
N GLU A 97 -16.54 16.73 -10.00
CA GLU A 97 -16.33 15.28 -9.94
C GLU A 97 -16.49 14.78 -8.51
N GLY A 98 -17.39 13.81 -8.31
CA GLY A 98 -17.65 13.21 -7.00
C GLY A 98 -16.47 12.37 -6.49
N GLY A 99 -15.61 11.86 -7.38
CA GLY A 99 -14.44 11.05 -7.05
C GLY A 99 -13.13 11.83 -6.98
N ILE A 100 -12.03 11.07 -6.89
CA ILE A 100 -10.67 11.51 -7.14
C ILE A 100 -10.30 10.98 -8.52
N ASN A 101 -10.30 11.86 -9.53
CA ASN A 101 -9.79 11.54 -10.86
C ASN A 101 -8.71 12.52 -11.26
N PHE A 102 -7.68 11.98 -11.88
CA PHE A 102 -6.59 12.71 -12.50
C PHE A 102 -6.01 11.84 -13.60
N ASP A 103 -5.49 12.48 -14.64
CA ASP A 103 -4.72 11.88 -15.72
C ASP A 103 -3.82 13.00 -16.24
N ASP A 104 -2.69 13.18 -15.54
CA ASP A 104 -1.82 14.33 -15.75
C ASP A 104 -0.39 14.00 -15.30
N GLN A 105 0.54 14.91 -15.64
CA GLN A 105 1.93 14.84 -15.24
C GLN A 105 2.06 14.94 -13.72
N VAL A 106 2.93 14.08 -13.16
CA VAL A 106 3.27 14.13 -11.74
C VAL A 106 4.38 15.14 -11.48
N LYS A 107 4.30 15.81 -10.34
CA LYS A 107 5.32 16.74 -9.83
C LYS A 107 5.89 16.21 -8.53
N ASN A 108 7.12 16.60 -8.21
CA ASN A 108 7.79 16.23 -6.96
C ASN A 108 7.82 14.71 -6.68
N TYR A 109 7.89 13.90 -7.75
CA TYR A 109 7.97 12.45 -7.62
C TYR A 109 9.20 12.05 -6.81
N LYS A 110 8.98 11.26 -5.75
CA LYS A 110 10.02 10.81 -4.84
C LYS A 110 9.77 9.38 -4.40
N VAL A 111 10.86 8.61 -4.32
CA VAL A 111 10.87 7.27 -3.73
C VAL A 111 11.85 7.25 -2.56
N ASP A 112 11.39 6.76 -1.41
CA ASP A 112 12.18 6.62 -0.18
C ASP A 112 12.13 5.17 0.32
N TYR A 113 13.27 4.49 0.19
CA TYR A 113 13.45 3.10 0.60
C TYR A 113 13.83 3.02 2.08
N LYS A 114 12.90 2.59 2.92
CA LYS A 114 13.14 2.31 4.34
C LYS A 114 13.57 0.85 4.53
N GLU A 115 14.76 0.52 4.06
CA GLU A 115 15.36 -0.83 4.08
C GLU A 115 15.22 -1.53 5.44
N LYS A 116 15.58 -0.85 6.54
CA LYS A 116 15.46 -1.40 7.90
C LYS A 116 14.04 -1.76 8.30
N LYS A 117 13.04 -1.08 7.75
CA LYS A 117 11.60 -1.31 8.02
C LYS A 117 10.95 -2.19 6.95
N MET A 118 11.67 -2.54 5.88
CA MET A 118 11.15 -3.19 4.67
C MET A 118 9.87 -2.49 4.19
N LYS A 119 9.99 -1.19 3.97
CA LYS A 119 8.89 -0.32 3.52
C LYS A 119 9.40 0.63 2.45
N ILE A 120 8.58 0.91 1.45
CA ILE A 120 8.86 1.85 0.37
C ILE A 120 7.80 2.94 0.46
N ILE A 121 8.23 4.20 0.38
CA ILE A 121 7.35 5.36 0.34
C ILE A 121 7.50 6.00 -1.03
N VAL A 122 6.39 6.09 -1.78
CA VAL A 122 6.34 6.81 -3.05
C VAL A 122 5.42 8.01 -2.86
N SER A 123 5.87 9.21 -3.23
CA SER A 123 5.05 10.41 -3.11
C SER A 123 5.15 11.26 -4.36
N PHE A 124 4.05 11.91 -4.72
CA PHE A 124 3.98 12.85 -5.84
C PHE A 124 2.78 13.78 -5.69
N ASP A 125 2.82 14.88 -6.42
CA ASP A 125 1.70 15.80 -6.59
C ASP A 125 1.13 15.65 -8.00
N VAL A 126 -0.19 15.70 -8.15
CA VAL A 126 -0.87 15.61 -9.45
C VAL A 126 -2.10 16.50 -9.46
N ARG A 127 -2.43 17.07 -10.61
CA ARG A 127 -3.62 17.90 -10.77
C ARG A 127 -4.82 17.01 -11.13
N SER A 128 -5.97 17.31 -10.55
CA SER A 128 -7.26 16.73 -10.94
C SER A 128 -7.54 16.90 -12.42
N SER A 129 -8.31 15.99 -13.02
CA SER A 129 -8.68 16.02 -14.45
C SER A 129 -9.41 17.32 -14.85
N ASN A 130 -10.20 17.90 -13.94
CA ASN A 130 -10.89 19.18 -14.17
C ASN A 130 -10.01 20.42 -13.91
N GLY A 131 -8.76 20.22 -13.46
CA GLY A 131 -7.82 21.29 -13.23
C GLY A 131 -8.13 22.19 -12.02
N ASN A 132 -9.01 21.83 -11.09
CA ASN A 132 -9.41 22.73 -9.99
C ASN A 132 -8.82 22.34 -8.63
N GLU A 133 -8.25 21.14 -8.54
CA GLU A 133 -7.71 20.57 -7.31
C GLU A 133 -6.31 19.99 -7.57
N ASN A 134 -5.39 20.20 -6.63
CA ASN A 134 -4.09 19.53 -6.61
C ASN A 134 -4.13 18.46 -5.51
N PHE A 135 -3.78 17.24 -5.86
CA PHE A 135 -3.69 16.11 -4.95
C PHE A 135 -2.24 15.86 -4.57
N HIS A 136 -1.98 15.76 -3.27
CA HIS A 136 -0.74 15.20 -2.75
C HIS A 136 -0.96 13.72 -2.43
N CYS A 137 -0.25 12.85 -3.14
CA CYS A 137 -0.39 11.40 -3.05
C CYS A 137 0.82 10.82 -2.30
N VAL A 138 0.56 9.97 -1.30
CA VAL A 138 1.60 9.27 -0.54
C VAL A 138 1.27 7.79 -0.40
N PHE A 139 2.03 6.97 -1.12
CA PHE A 139 2.03 5.53 -0.98
C PHE A 139 2.92 5.06 0.16
N ASN A 140 2.42 4.10 0.92
CA ASN A 140 3.11 3.35 1.95
C ASN A 140 3.05 1.87 1.57
N ILE A 141 4.13 1.33 1.03
CA ILE A 141 4.17 0.01 0.40
C ILE A 141 5.02 -0.92 1.25
N SER A 142 4.42 -1.95 1.82
CA SER A 142 5.13 -2.96 2.62
C SER A 142 5.36 -4.25 1.84
N SER A 143 4.41 -4.61 0.96
CA SER A 143 4.54 -5.68 -0.03
C SER A 143 3.58 -5.41 -1.20
N ARG A 144 3.61 -6.26 -2.23
CA ARG A 144 2.69 -6.15 -3.38
C ARG A 144 1.22 -6.25 -2.98
N ASP A 145 0.88 -7.07 -2.00
CA ASP A 145 -0.49 -7.23 -1.48
C ASP A 145 -0.81 -6.29 -0.31
N ASN A 146 0.13 -5.44 0.09
CA ASN A 146 -0.02 -4.54 1.22
C ASN A 146 0.57 -3.16 0.89
N ALA A 147 -0.26 -2.36 0.21
CA ALA A 147 0.03 -0.98 -0.12
C ALA A 147 -1.13 -0.08 0.31
N SER A 148 -0.78 1.07 0.89
CA SER A 148 -1.75 2.08 1.30
C SER A 148 -1.43 3.42 0.65
N LEU A 149 -2.44 4.05 0.05
CA LEU A 149 -2.36 5.36 -0.59
C LEU A 149 -3.13 6.38 0.25
N GLY A 150 -2.43 7.34 0.84
CA GLY A 150 -3.05 8.54 1.40
C GLY A 150 -3.15 9.63 0.34
N ILE A 151 -4.31 10.27 0.23
CA ILE A 151 -4.50 11.45 -0.62
C ILE A 151 -4.98 12.62 0.24
N THR A 152 -4.32 13.76 0.07
CA THR A 152 -4.72 15.03 0.66
C THR A 152 -4.84 16.11 -0.42
N SER A 153 -5.67 17.12 -0.14
CA SER A 153 -5.82 18.30 -0.99
C SER A 153 -6.28 19.49 -0.13
N GLY A 154 -6.30 20.68 -0.71
CA GLY A 154 -6.88 21.87 -0.06
C GLY A 154 -8.41 21.96 -0.16
N ALA A 155 -9.04 21.07 -0.93
CA ALA A 155 -10.46 21.16 -1.27
C ALA A 155 -11.34 20.19 -0.49
N ARG A 156 -10.75 19.10 0.02
CA ARG A 156 -11.48 17.95 0.56
C ARG A 156 -10.74 17.38 1.78
N ASN A 157 -11.50 16.71 2.65
CA ASN A 157 -10.91 15.93 3.74
C ASN A 157 -10.04 14.79 3.20
N SER A 158 -8.99 14.44 3.95
CA SER A 158 -8.10 13.35 3.56
C SER A 158 -8.82 12.00 3.48
N ILE A 159 -8.29 11.12 2.65
CA ILE A 159 -8.77 9.75 2.49
C ILE A 159 -7.59 8.82 2.30
N THR A 160 -7.72 7.60 2.82
CA THR A 160 -6.70 6.56 2.66
C THR A 160 -7.31 5.36 1.96
N TYR A 161 -6.61 4.84 0.97
CA TYR A 161 -6.96 3.62 0.26
C TYR A 161 -5.99 2.52 0.68
N GLU A 162 -6.49 1.30 0.86
CA GLU A 162 -5.70 0.10 1.11
C GLU A 162 -5.92 -0.86 -0.04
N GLY A 163 -4.86 -1.52 -0.51
CA GLY A 163 -4.94 -2.37 -1.69
C GLY A 163 -3.60 -2.94 -2.11
N LYS A 164 -3.49 -3.22 -3.40
CA LYS A 164 -2.42 -4.04 -3.96
C LYS A 164 -1.78 -3.36 -5.15
N ILE A 165 -0.48 -3.58 -5.32
CA ILE A 165 0.26 -3.15 -6.50
C ILE A 165 0.63 -4.35 -7.38
N ALA A 166 0.60 -4.12 -8.68
CA ALA A 166 1.02 -5.09 -9.67
C ALA A 166 1.79 -4.41 -10.79
N GLU A 167 2.56 -5.20 -11.52
CA GLU A 167 3.10 -4.80 -12.82
C GLU A 167 1.95 -4.31 -13.70
N TRP A 168 2.10 -3.12 -14.26
CA TRP A 168 1.14 -2.63 -15.24
C TRP A 168 1.46 -3.27 -16.59
N LYS A 169 0.46 -3.92 -17.17
CA LYS A 169 0.53 -4.44 -18.53
C LYS A 169 -0.53 -3.69 -19.32
N GLU A 170 -0.10 -2.93 -20.31
CA GLU A 170 -1.00 -2.33 -21.27
C GLU A 170 -1.86 -3.46 -21.88
N LYS A 171 -3.18 -3.30 -21.84
CA LYS A 171 -4.07 -4.24 -22.52
C LYS A 171 -3.90 -4.00 -24.02
N ASN A 172 -3.16 -4.89 -24.69
CA ASN A 172 -3.18 -5.01 -26.15
C ASN A 172 -4.60 -5.29 -26.66
#